data_AF-A0A6P7WYC5-F1
#
_entry.id   AF-A0A6P7WYC5-F1
#
_cell.length_a   1.000
_cell.length_b   1.000
_cell.length_c   1.000
_cell.angle_alpha   90.00
_cell.angle_beta   90.00
_cell.angle_gamma   90.00
#
_symmetry.space_group_name_H-M   'P 1'
#
loop_
_entity.id
_entity.type
_entity.pdbx_description
1 polymer ?
#
loop_
_entity_poly.entity_id
_entity_poly.type
_entity_poly.pdbx_seq_one_letter_code
_entity_poly.pdbx_strand_id
1 'polypeptide(L)'
;MKFKWEWICLGFLVCSSVSTEAENEADSEVNFDNSEVTDIDEDVGVSPQVEYKTPVPIGEIYFEETFDDGTLTGWLFSKMKKDGADDDIAKYDGRWEIEDLKENKIPGDKGLVLKSVAKHHAISAMLKKPFIFDDKPLIIQYEVNFQDGIDCGGAYVKLLSNTDNLDLEQFFDKTPYTIMFGPDKCGEDYKLHFIFRHKNPKSGVYEEKHAKRPEVDLKTFFTDMRTHLYTLVLQPDNTFEVLVDQTVVSKGNLLEDMVPPVNPASEISDPFDKKPEEWDERAKIPDVTAVKPDD
;
A
#
# COMPACT_ATOMS: atom_id res chain seq x y z
N MET A 1 35.10 37.24 23.09
CA MET A 1 35.23 38.02 21.84
C MET A 1 35.94 37.17 20.78
N LYS A 2 35.78 37.48 19.50
CA LYS A 2 36.06 36.55 18.38
C LYS A 2 37.52 36.58 17.88
N PHE A 3 37.98 35.38 17.48
CA PHE A 3 38.92 35.02 16.41
C PHE A 3 40.32 35.67 16.26
N LYS A 4 41.28 34.76 16.04
CA LYS A 4 42.65 34.87 15.49
C LYS A 4 42.96 33.47 14.92
N TRP A 5 43.77 33.24 13.88
CA TRP A 5 44.71 34.08 13.13
C TRP A 5 45.06 33.40 11.78
N GLU A 6 44.80 34.05 10.63
CA GLU A 6 45.41 33.85 9.29
C GLU A 6 45.38 32.39 8.71
N TRP A 7 45.86 32.02 7.50
CA TRP A 7 46.67 32.69 6.46
C TRP A 7 46.08 32.53 5.05
N ILE A 8 46.39 33.50 4.19
CA ILE A 8 46.26 33.41 2.73
C ILE A 8 47.39 32.54 2.17
N CYS A 9 47.10 31.70 1.16
CA CYS A 9 48.14 31.19 0.26
C CYS A 9 47.61 31.04 -1.18
N LEU A 10 48.48 31.32 -2.16
CA LEU A 10 48.18 31.53 -3.58
C LEU A 10 48.30 30.22 -4.40
N GLY A 11 47.56 30.04 -5.52
CA GLY A 11 47.44 28.71 -6.15
C GLY A 11 47.05 28.55 -7.64
N PHE A 12 47.23 29.55 -8.51
CA PHE A 12 47.31 29.47 -10.00
C PHE A 12 46.21 28.78 -10.86
N LEU A 13 45.81 29.49 -11.93
CA LEU A 13 45.20 28.94 -13.18
C LEU A 13 46.26 28.13 -13.99
N VAL A 14 45.97 27.36 -15.06
CA VAL A 14 45.26 27.69 -16.32
C VAL A 14 44.84 26.42 -17.09
N CYS A 15 43.64 26.40 -17.66
CA CYS A 15 43.36 25.96 -19.04
C CYS A 15 41.96 26.41 -19.49
N SER A 16 41.76 26.68 -20.78
CA SER A 16 40.60 27.44 -21.29
C SER A 16 39.99 26.89 -22.57
N SER A 17 38.73 27.25 -22.81
CA SER A 17 38.05 27.21 -24.11
C SER A 17 37.39 28.57 -24.39
N VAL A 18 37.27 28.90 -25.68
CA VAL A 18 36.90 30.21 -26.25
C VAL A 18 35.34 30.28 -26.32
N SER A 19 34.62 31.41 -26.13
CA SER A 19 34.76 32.70 -26.84
C SER A 19 34.30 33.97 -26.09
N THR A 20 34.79 35.10 -26.61
CA THR A 20 34.39 36.53 -26.51
C THR A 20 32.88 36.82 -26.36
N GLU A 21 32.38 37.94 -25.78
CA GLU A 21 32.92 39.20 -25.19
C GLU A 21 31.84 39.73 -24.17
N ALA A 22 32.15 40.24 -22.97
CA ALA A 22 32.57 41.62 -22.59
C ALA A 22 31.45 42.69 -22.82
N GLU A 23 31.05 43.65 -21.94
CA GLU A 23 31.51 44.29 -20.66
C GLU A 23 30.26 44.91 -19.92
N ASN A 24 30.27 45.58 -18.74
CA ASN A 24 30.90 45.45 -17.40
C ASN A 24 30.27 46.51 -16.41
N GLU A 25 30.61 46.51 -15.10
CA GLU A 25 30.42 47.58 -14.06
C GLU A 25 28.98 47.93 -13.56
N ALA A 26 28.67 48.52 -12.38
CA ALA A 26 29.25 48.61 -11.00
C ALA A 26 28.14 49.29 -10.08
N ASP A 27 28.22 49.73 -8.80
CA ASP A 27 29.25 49.84 -7.73
C ASP A 27 28.57 50.04 -6.32
N SER A 28 29.37 50.02 -5.23
CA SER A 28 29.22 50.77 -3.94
C SER A 28 28.39 50.23 -2.73
N GLU A 29 28.90 50.52 -1.51
CA GLU A 29 28.34 50.23 -0.16
C GLU A 29 28.28 51.50 0.73
N VAL A 30 27.47 51.50 1.82
CA VAL A 30 27.59 52.45 2.96
C VAL A 30 27.22 51.77 4.29
N ASN A 31 27.94 52.05 5.38
CA ASN A 31 27.66 51.60 6.76
C ASN A 31 27.27 52.78 7.69
N PHE A 32 26.49 52.52 8.75
CA PHE A 32 26.30 53.40 9.91
C PHE A 32 25.97 52.57 11.18
N ASP A 33 26.12 53.16 12.38
CA ASP A 33 26.37 52.40 13.63
C ASP A 33 25.50 52.83 14.85
N ASN A 34 25.37 51.89 15.80
CA ASN A 34 25.19 52.02 17.25
C ASN A 34 23.78 52.13 17.92
N SER A 35 23.68 51.39 19.04
CA SER A 35 23.01 51.67 20.34
C SER A 35 21.61 51.11 20.74
N GLU A 36 21.63 50.56 21.97
CA GLU A 36 20.59 50.37 23.00
C GLU A 36 19.43 49.33 22.91
N VAL A 37 19.69 48.16 23.52
CA VAL A 37 18.93 47.48 24.60
C VAL A 37 17.38 47.43 24.55
N THR A 38 16.88 46.19 24.43
CA THR A 38 15.89 45.62 25.36
C THR A 38 16.19 44.13 25.58
N ASP A 39 16.17 43.66 26.83
CA ASP A 39 16.15 42.24 27.12
C ASP A 39 14.80 41.64 26.68
N ILE A 40 14.84 40.50 25.98
CA ILE A 40 13.68 39.66 25.70
C ILE A 40 14.07 38.28 26.22
N ASP A 41 13.34 37.79 27.22
CA ASP A 41 13.51 36.42 27.71
C ASP A 41 13.32 35.43 26.55
N GLU A 42 14.26 34.51 26.38
CA GLU A 42 14.05 33.35 25.52
C GLU A 42 12.98 32.46 26.17
N ASP A 43 11.71 32.71 25.84
CA ASP A 43 10.63 31.75 26.05
C ASP A 43 10.95 30.52 25.19
N VAL A 44 11.69 29.59 25.80
CA VAL A 44 11.98 28.27 25.24
C VAL A 44 10.65 27.52 25.21
N GLY A 45 9.88 27.78 24.15
CA GLY A 45 8.58 27.20 23.90
C GLY A 45 8.70 25.69 23.81
N VAL A 46 8.56 25.03 24.96
CA VAL A 46 8.47 23.57 25.07
C VAL A 46 7.20 23.17 24.35
N SER A 47 7.34 22.81 23.07
CA SER A 47 6.28 22.18 22.31
C SER A 47 5.77 20.99 23.12
N PRO A 48 4.46 20.91 23.41
CA PRO A 48 3.95 19.95 24.37
C PRO A 48 4.21 18.54 23.84
N GLN A 49 5.13 17.83 24.48
CA GLN A 49 5.49 16.47 24.07
C GLN A 49 4.27 15.58 24.29
N VAL A 50 3.71 15.08 23.19
CA VAL A 50 2.58 14.17 23.22
C VAL A 50 3.06 12.85 23.84
N GLU A 51 2.60 12.58 25.06
CA GLU A 51 2.88 11.33 25.76
C GLU A 51 2.07 10.20 25.10
N TYR A 52 2.73 9.36 24.31
CA TYR A 52 2.12 8.15 23.75
C TYR A 52 1.65 7.21 24.85
N LYS A 53 0.52 6.55 24.62
CA LYS A 53 -0.06 5.55 25.52
C LYS A 53 -0.61 4.42 24.69
N THR A 54 0.00 3.24 24.83
CA THR A 54 -0.45 1.96 24.27
C THR A 54 -1.98 1.86 24.31
N PRO A 55 -2.66 1.77 23.15
CA PRO A 55 -4.10 1.59 23.11
C PRO A 55 -4.49 0.29 23.82
N VAL A 56 -5.34 0.37 24.84
CA VAL A 56 -5.92 -0.81 25.50
C VAL A 56 -7.24 -1.14 24.81
N PRO A 57 -7.32 -2.19 23.97
CA PRO A 57 -8.54 -2.50 23.24
C PRO A 57 -9.65 -3.00 24.17
N ILE A 58 -10.89 -2.71 23.79
CA ILE A 58 -12.09 -2.95 24.62
C ILE A 58 -12.96 -4.03 23.96
N GLY A 59 -13.37 -5.04 24.73
CA GLY A 59 -14.31 -6.07 24.28
C GLY A 59 -13.63 -7.40 23.93
N GLU A 60 -14.11 -8.06 22.88
CA GLU A 60 -13.67 -9.40 22.49
C GLU A 60 -12.63 -9.36 21.36
N ILE A 61 -11.35 -9.37 21.73
CA ILE A 61 -10.24 -9.29 20.76
C ILE A 61 -9.80 -10.68 20.27
N TYR A 62 -9.56 -10.79 18.96
CA TYR A 62 -8.99 -11.99 18.30
C TYR A 62 -7.49 -11.83 18.02
N PHE A 63 -7.01 -10.61 17.75
CA PHE A 63 -5.60 -10.26 17.61
C PHE A 63 -5.42 -8.77 17.94
N GLU A 64 -4.31 -8.41 18.56
CA GLU A 64 -3.84 -7.04 18.76
C GLU A 64 -2.32 -7.07 18.65
N GLU A 65 -1.74 -5.98 18.15
CA GLU A 65 -0.30 -5.76 18.11
C GLU A 65 -0.06 -4.25 18.11
N THR A 66 0.96 -3.80 18.82
CA THR A 66 1.39 -2.39 18.88
C THR A 66 2.90 -2.23 18.70
N PHE A 67 3.70 -3.30 18.78
CA PHE A 67 5.17 -3.29 18.70
C PHE A 67 5.91 -2.37 19.71
N ASP A 68 5.20 -1.78 20.68
CA ASP A 68 5.74 -0.87 21.70
C ASP A 68 6.93 -1.46 22.47
N ASP A 69 6.94 -2.79 22.66
CA ASP A 69 7.98 -3.51 23.41
C ASP A 69 9.31 -3.65 22.65
N GLY A 70 9.34 -3.27 21.37
CA GLY A 70 10.52 -3.33 20.50
C GLY A 70 10.88 -4.73 19.99
N THR A 71 10.00 -5.71 20.15
CA THR A 71 10.24 -7.12 19.80
C THR A 71 9.31 -7.65 18.71
N LEU A 72 9.59 -8.87 18.25
CA LEU A 72 8.72 -9.66 17.37
C LEU A 72 8.23 -10.92 18.09
N THR A 73 7.87 -10.77 19.37
CA THR A 73 7.41 -11.89 20.21
C THR A 73 6.10 -12.48 19.66
N GLY A 74 6.11 -13.76 19.31
CA GLY A 74 4.95 -14.45 18.74
C GLY A 74 4.81 -14.35 17.21
N TRP A 75 5.65 -13.53 16.56
CA TRP A 75 5.75 -13.48 15.09
C TRP A 75 6.76 -14.51 14.58
N LEU A 76 6.44 -15.13 13.44
CA LEU A 76 7.25 -16.13 12.76
C LEU A 76 7.53 -15.69 11.32
N PHE A 77 8.81 -15.74 10.95
CA PHE A 77 9.28 -15.49 9.58
C PHE A 77 9.12 -16.75 8.73
N SER A 78 8.75 -16.55 7.46
CA SER A 78 8.77 -17.64 6.48
C SER A 78 10.19 -18.12 6.18
N LYS A 79 10.33 -19.42 5.93
CA LYS A 79 11.55 -20.07 5.43
C LYS A 79 11.40 -20.51 3.96
N MET A 80 10.31 -20.11 3.29
CA MET A 80 9.93 -20.59 1.97
C MET A 80 10.63 -19.87 0.81
N LYS A 81 10.49 -20.47 -0.38
CA LYS A 81 10.64 -19.79 -1.66
C LYS A 81 9.30 -19.75 -2.40
N LYS A 82 9.13 -18.72 -3.23
CA LYS A 82 8.10 -18.54 -4.24
C LYS A 82 8.51 -19.27 -5.52
N ASP A 83 7.70 -20.23 -5.97
CA ASP A 83 7.98 -20.96 -7.22
C ASP A 83 7.93 -20.04 -8.44
N GLY A 84 8.84 -20.22 -9.39
CA GLY A 84 8.82 -19.52 -10.68
C GLY A 84 9.28 -18.05 -10.63
N ALA A 85 9.76 -17.58 -9.49
CA ALA A 85 10.55 -16.34 -9.38
C ALA A 85 12.05 -16.63 -9.58
N ASP A 86 12.81 -15.60 -9.96
CA ASP A 86 14.28 -15.70 -10.10
C ASP A 86 14.95 -15.91 -8.73
N ASP A 87 16.05 -16.68 -8.66
CA ASP A 87 16.52 -17.31 -7.41
C ASP A 87 17.03 -16.29 -6.36
N ASP A 88 17.42 -15.10 -6.81
CA ASP A 88 17.81 -13.95 -5.99
C ASP A 88 16.61 -13.25 -5.32
N ILE A 89 15.41 -13.33 -5.90
CA ILE A 89 14.17 -12.74 -5.35
C ILE A 89 13.16 -13.79 -4.90
N ALA A 90 13.35 -15.08 -5.22
CA ALA A 90 12.40 -16.14 -4.92
C ALA A 90 12.22 -16.41 -3.42
N LYS A 91 13.22 -16.10 -2.60
CA LYS A 91 13.18 -16.31 -1.14
C LYS A 91 12.32 -15.24 -0.46
N TYR A 92 11.62 -15.61 0.59
CA TYR A 92 11.00 -14.66 1.53
C TYR A 92 12.03 -14.12 2.53
N ASP A 93 13.17 -13.62 2.03
CA ASP A 93 14.33 -13.16 2.82
C ASP A 93 14.36 -11.62 3.04
N GLY A 94 13.20 -10.97 2.88
CA GLY A 94 13.01 -9.57 3.28
C GLY A 94 13.22 -9.34 4.78
N ARG A 95 13.98 -8.30 5.13
CA ARG A 95 14.39 -7.98 6.50
C ARG A 95 13.37 -7.08 7.17
N TRP A 96 13.01 -7.41 8.40
CA TRP A 96 12.10 -6.64 9.24
C TRP A 96 12.85 -6.07 10.45
N GLU A 97 12.50 -4.85 10.87
CA GLU A 97 12.98 -4.22 12.12
C GLU A 97 11.79 -3.53 12.83
N ILE A 98 11.87 -3.39 14.16
CA ILE A 98 10.92 -2.56 14.92
C ILE A 98 11.58 -1.20 15.17
N GLU A 99 10.96 -0.12 14.70
CA GLU A 99 11.54 1.23 14.73
C GLU A 99 10.49 2.30 15.05
N ASP A 100 10.93 3.43 15.59
CA ASP A 100 10.13 4.65 15.63
C ASP A 100 9.94 5.23 14.22
N LEU A 101 8.86 5.97 13.97
CA LEU A 101 8.67 6.68 12.69
C LEU A 101 9.83 7.67 12.42
N LYS A 102 10.18 7.86 11.14
CA LYS A 102 11.21 8.84 10.72
C LYS A 102 10.77 10.27 11.00
N GLU A 103 9.53 10.59 10.63
CA GLU A 103 8.90 11.90 10.75
C GLU A 103 7.66 11.83 11.64
N ASN A 104 7.32 12.93 12.32
CA ASN A 104 6.21 13.02 13.28
C ASN A 104 6.23 12.00 14.44
N LYS A 105 7.39 11.41 14.74
CA LYS A 105 7.56 10.39 15.78
C LYS A 105 6.99 10.79 17.14
N ILE A 106 6.31 9.86 17.80
CA ILE A 106 5.84 10.00 19.17
C ILE A 106 6.66 9.03 20.04
N PRO A 107 7.36 9.48 21.11
CA PRO A 107 8.26 8.60 21.85
C PRO A 107 7.55 7.39 22.49
N GLY A 108 7.89 6.19 22.04
CA GLY A 108 7.30 4.93 22.50
C GLY A 108 6.36 4.27 21.49
N ASP A 109 5.87 5.02 20.51
CA ASP A 109 5.10 4.55 19.37
C ASP A 109 6.05 3.93 18.32
N LYS A 110 5.86 2.66 17.98
CA LYS A 110 6.79 1.86 17.15
C LYS A 110 6.05 1.05 16.11
N GLY A 111 6.66 0.94 14.93
CA GLY A 111 6.13 0.18 13.80
C GLY A 111 7.02 -0.97 13.39
N LEU A 112 6.40 -2.00 12.80
CA LEU A 112 7.09 -3.05 12.05
C LEU A 112 7.45 -2.53 10.65
N VAL A 113 8.75 -2.35 10.40
CA VAL A 113 9.27 -1.72 9.17
C VAL A 113 9.90 -2.77 8.24
N LEU A 114 9.55 -2.72 6.95
CA LEU A 114 10.19 -3.49 5.88
C LEU A 114 11.48 -2.79 5.47
N LYS A 115 12.62 -3.49 5.50
CA LYS A 115 13.96 -2.89 5.35
C LYS A 115 14.75 -3.35 4.13
N SER A 116 14.22 -4.29 3.33
CA SER A 116 14.91 -4.81 2.14
C SER A 116 14.25 -4.34 0.84
N VAL A 117 14.93 -3.50 0.06
CA VAL A 117 14.47 -3.13 -1.29
C VAL A 117 14.41 -4.37 -2.21
N ALA A 118 13.36 -4.46 -3.02
CA ALA A 118 13.16 -5.52 -4.02
C ALA A 118 13.18 -6.98 -3.50
N LYS A 119 12.78 -7.21 -2.24
CA LYS A 119 12.66 -8.55 -1.64
C LYS A 119 11.23 -8.90 -1.28
N HIS A 120 10.85 -10.17 -1.44
CA HIS A 120 9.60 -10.68 -0.87
C HIS A 120 9.72 -10.77 0.66
N HIS A 121 8.70 -10.28 1.35
CA HIS A 121 8.60 -10.32 2.80
C HIS A 121 7.43 -11.23 3.20
N ALA A 122 7.64 -12.13 4.16
CA ALA A 122 6.56 -12.91 4.75
C ALA A 122 6.86 -13.14 6.24
N ILE A 123 5.98 -12.59 7.08
CA ILE A 123 5.95 -12.76 8.53
C ILE A 123 4.49 -12.98 8.93
N SER A 124 4.24 -13.74 10.00
CA SER A 124 2.88 -14.05 10.44
C SER A 124 2.83 -14.36 11.94
N ALA A 125 1.69 -14.12 12.56
CA ALA A 125 1.43 -14.45 13.96
C ALA A 125 0.08 -15.19 14.08
N MET A 126 -0.09 -15.97 15.15
CA MET A 126 -1.34 -16.66 15.42
C MET A 126 -2.36 -15.71 16.08
N LEU A 127 -3.63 -15.81 15.66
CA LEU A 127 -4.74 -15.21 16.39
C LEU A 127 -4.84 -15.84 17.79
N LYS A 128 -5.29 -15.06 18.80
CA LYS A 128 -5.56 -15.52 20.17
C LYS A 128 -6.56 -16.69 20.22
N LYS A 129 -7.42 -16.79 19.20
CA LYS A 129 -8.37 -17.87 18.91
C LYS A 129 -8.80 -17.81 17.43
N PRO A 130 -9.25 -18.91 16.80
CA PRO A 130 -9.81 -18.86 15.45
C PRO A 130 -11.04 -17.93 15.36
N PHE A 131 -11.09 -17.09 14.33
CA PHE A 131 -12.32 -16.37 13.96
C PHE A 131 -13.25 -17.29 13.16
N ILE A 132 -14.55 -17.26 13.47
CA ILE A 132 -15.60 -18.02 12.80
C ILE A 132 -16.58 -17.00 12.21
N PHE A 133 -17.03 -17.23 10.98
CA PHE A 133 -17.98 -16.37 10.29
C PHE A 133 -19.41 -16.90 10.55
N ASP A 134 -20.01 -16.48 11.66
CA ASP A 134 -21.33 -16.92 12.13
C ASP A 134 -22.32 -15.75 12.34
N ASP A 135 -22.32 -15.11 13.51
CA ASP A 135 -23.25 -14.02 13.86
C ASP A 135 -22.56 -12.70 14.23
N LYS A 136 -21.21 -12.68 14.24
CA LYS A 136 -20.40 -11.48 14.53
C LYS A 136 -19.78 -10.86 13.28
N PRO A 137 -19.68 -9.52 13.21
CA PRO A 137 -18.89 -8.88 12.17
C PRO A 137 -17.40 -9.18 12.35
N LEU A 138 -16.69 -9.30 11.24
CA LEU A 138 -15.23 -9.23 11.23
C LEU A 138 -14.83 -7.77 11.06
N ILE A 139 -13.91 -7.31 11.91
CA ILE A 139 -13.24 -6.01 11.76
C ILE A 139 -11.74 -6.29 11.65
N ILE A 140 -11.11 -5.78 10.60
CA ILE A 140 -9.66 -5.73 10.44
C ILE A 140 -9.27 -4.25 10.41
N GLN A 141 -8.33 -3.83 11.25
CA GLN A 141 -7.83 -2.46 11.27
C GLN A 141 -6.32 -2.45 11.55
N TYR A 142 -5.56 -1.69 10.77
CA TYR A 142 -4.14 -1.47 10.96
C TYR A 142 -3.67 -0.21 10.20
N GLU A 143 -2.46 0.23 10.48
CA GLU A 143 -1.88 1.44 9.90
C GLU A 143 -0.72 1.12 8.96
N VAL A 144 -0.54 1.94 7.92
CA VAL A 144 0.60 1.86 7.00
C VAL A 144 1.14 3.27 6.74
N ASN A 145 2.46 3.43 6.79
CA ASN A 145 3.16 4.64 6.36
C ASN A 145 4.24 4.29 5.32
N PHE A 146 4.12 4.86 4.13
CA PHE A 146 5.12 4.75 3.07
C PHE A 146 6.22 5.81 3.25
N GLN A 147 7.03 5.64 4.29
CA GLN A 147 7.97 6.65 4.82
C GLN A 147 9.06 7.12 3.85
N ASP A 148 9.39 6.34 2.82
CA ASP A 148 10.34 6.69 1.75
C ASP A 148 9.63 6.90 0.39
N GLY A 149 8.29 6.99 0.40
CA GLY A 149 7.45 6.75 -0.77
C GLY A 149 7.40 5.27 -1.16
N ILE A 150 6.71 4.96 -2.26
CA ILE A 150 6.63 3.59 -2.81
C ILE A 150 6.38 3.62 -4.32
N ASP A 151 7.27 2.98 -5.10
CA ASP A 151 7.11 2.84 -6.56
C ASP A 151 6.29 1.62 -6.94
N CYS A 152 6.69 0.44 -6.47
CA CYS A 152 5.97 -0.82 -6.63
C CYS A 152 6.16 -1.73 -5.41
N GLY A 153 5.07 -2.18 -4.81
CA GLY A 153 5.01 -3.04 -3.64
C GLY A 153 3.64 -2.97 -2.95
N GLY A 154 3.35 -3.99 -2.13
CA GLY A 154 2.12 -4.08 -1.36
C GLY A 154 2.38 -4.15 0.14
N ALA A 155 1.49 -3.52 0.90
CA ALA A 155 1.48 -3.53 2.37
C ALA A 155 0.15 -4.05 2.91
N TYR A 156 -0.43 -5.03 2.20
CA TYR A 156 -1.67 -5.71 2.58
C TYR A 156 -1.44 -6.86 3.57
N VAL A 157 -2.43 -7.11 4.43
CA VAL A 157 -2.47 -8.28 5.33
C VAL A 157 -3.24 -9.44 4.70
N LYS A 158 -2.92 -10.67 5.12
CA LYS A 158 -3.69 -11.88 4.79
C LYS A 158 -4.14 -12.58 6.08
N LEU A 159 -5.45 -12.78 6.25
CA LEU A 159 -5.98 -13.70 7.26
C LEU A 159 -5.88 -15.12 6.72
N LEU A 160 -4.94 -15.90 7.24
CA LEU A 160 -4.71 -17.29 6.82
C LEU A 160 -5.90 -18.19 7.19
N SER A 161 -6.20 -19.18 6.34
CA SER A 161 -7.29 -20.12 6.59
C SER A 161 -6.87 -21.14 7.63
N ASN A 162 -7.70 -21.37 8.65
CA ASN A 162 -7.48 -22.43 9.61
C ASN A 162 -7.51 -23.80 8.90
N THR A 163 -6.40 -24.55 8.99
CA THR A 163 -6.26 -25.90 8.43
C THR A 163 -5.37 -26.73 9.35
N ASP A 164 -5.59 -28.04 9.41
CA ASP A 164 -4.90 -28.95 10.34
C ASP A 164 -3.37 -29.01 10.15
N ASN A 165 -2.87 -28.51 9.01
CA ASN A 165 -1.45 -28.48 8.63
C ASN A 165 -0.92 -27.03 8.44
N LEU A 166 -1.52 -26.04 9.09
CA LEU A 166 -1.06 -24.65 9.01
C LEU A 166 0.28 -24.47 9.76
N ASP A 167 1.37 -24.47 9.01
CA ASP A 167 2.70 -24.10 9.50
C ASP A 167 3.06 -22.67 9.03
N LEU A 168 3.28 -21.77 10.00
CA LEU A 168 3.64 -20.37 9.75
C LEU A 168 5.09 -20.19 9.28
N GLU A 169 6.00 -21.12 9.59
CA GLU A 169 7.35 -21.11 9.00
C GLU A 169 7.30 -21.48 7.50
N GLN A 170 6.22 -22.12 7.06
CA GLN A 170 5.92 -22.46 5.67
C GLN A 170 4.92 -21.48 5.01
N PHE A 171 4.79 -20.25 5.49
CA PHE A 171 3.95 -19.22 4.88
C PHE A 171 4.54 -18.69 3.54
N PHE A 172 3.76 -18.70 2.46
CA PHE A 172 4.15 -18.19 1.14
C PHE A 172 2.92 -17.70 0.33
N ASP A 173 3.14 -17.28 -0.92
CA ASP A 173 2.11 -16.70 -1.80
C ASP A 173 0.87 -17.57 -1.96
N LYS A 174 1.05 -18.89 -2.01
CA LYS A 174 -0.01 -19.90 -2.22
C LYS A 174 -0.58 -20.49 -0.94
N THR A 175 -0.10 -20.06 0.25
CA THR A 175 -0.69 -20.52 1.52
C THR A 175 -2.18 -20.18 1.56
N PRO A 176 -3.08 -21.13 1.87
CA PRO A 176 -4.51 -20.88 1.92
C PRO A 176 -4.85 -19.73 2.88
N TYR A 177 -5.46 -18.68 2.34
CA TYR A 177 -5.95 -17.53 3.09
C TYR A 177 -7.45 -17.33 2.84
N THR A 178 -8.15 -16.73 3.80
CA THR A 178 -9.59 -16.50 3.75
C THR A 178 -9.89 -15.10 3.22
N ILE A 179 -9.18 -14.09 3.73
CA ILE A 179 -9.29 -12.67 3.34
C ILE A 179 -7.88 -12.08 3.12
N MET A 180 -7.73 -11.24 2.10
CA MET A 180 -6.59 -10.33 1.91
C MET A 180 -7.13 -8.90 1.87
N PHE A 181 -6.51 -7.99 2.62
CA PHE A 181 -6.98 -6.62 2.78
C PHE A 181 -5.81 -5.62 2.89
N GLY A 182 -5.85 -4.54 2.12
CA GLY A 182 -4.91 -3.42 2.29
C GLY A 182 -4.35 -2.78 1.02
N PRO A 183 -3.48 -1.77 1.19
CA PRO A 183 -2.90 -1.00 0.09
C PRO A 183 -1.87 -1.80 -0.72
N ASP A 184 -1.90 -1.59 -2.03
CA ASP A 184 -0.97 -2.14 -3.03
C ASP A 184 -0.77 -1.14 -4.16
N LYS A 185 0.48 -0.94 -4.58
CA LYS A 185 0.80 -0.02 -5.69
C LYS A 185 1.81 -0.65 -6.62
N CYS A 186 1.66 -0.44 -7.93
CA CYS A 186 2.76 -0.63 -8.86
C CYS A 186 2.70 0.38 -10.00
N GLY A 187 3.72 1.25 -10.10
CA GLY A 187 3.69 2.39 -11.02
C GLY A 187 2.55 3.35 -10.65
N GLU A 188 1.69 3.68 -11.62
CA GLU A 188 0.48 4.51 -11.42
C GLU A 188 -0.78 3.69 -11.08
N ASP A 189 -0.67 2.37 -10.85
CA ASP A 189 -1.80 1.54 -10.42
C ASP A 189 -1.89 1.47 -8.90
N TYR A 190 -2.64 2.41 -8.32
CA TYR A 190 -2.96 2.50 -6.88
C TYR A 190 -4.19 1.65 -6.54
N LYS A 191 -4.06 0.67 -5.63
CA LYS A 191 -5.13 -0.26 -5.25
C LYS A 191 -5.29 -0.34 -3.74
N LEU A 192 -6.53 -0.49 -3.30
CA LEU A 192 -6.88 -0.94 -1.97
C LEU A 192 -7.60 -2.28 -2.15
N HIS A 193 -6.90 -3.37 -1.89
CA HIS A 193 -7.45 -4.72 -2.02
C HIS A 193 -8.45 -4.97 -0.90
N PHE A 194 -9.62 -5.50 -1.27
CA PHE A 194 -10.37 -6.41 -0.43
C PHE A 194 -10.69 -7.64 -1.28
N ILE A 195 -10.15 -8.79 -0.88
CA ILE A 195 -10.27 -10.06 -1.59
C ILE A 195 -10.67 -11.12 -0.57
N PHE A 196 -11.63 -11.97 -0.90
CA PHE A 196 -11.88 -13.19 -0.13
C PHE A 196 -11.90 -14.43 -1.04
N ARG A 197 -11.64 -15.60 -0.46
CA ARG A 197 -11.59 -16.87 -1.19
C ARG A 197 -12.86 -17.68 -0.98
N HIS A 198 -13.77 -17.61 -1.95
CA HIS A 198 -15.03 -18.34 -1.93
C HIS A 198 -14.84 -19.78 -2.41
N LYS A 199 -15.35 -20.77 -1.67
CA LYS A 199 -15.41 -22.16 -2.10
C LYS A 199 -16.72 -22.43 -2.85
N ASN A 200 -16.64 -22.64 -4.16
CA ASN A 200 -17.79 -22.99 -4.98
C ASN A 200 -18.44 -24.29 -4.46
N PRO A 201 -19.72 -24.29 -4.05
CA PRO A 201 -20.35 -25.44 -3.39
C PRO A 201 -20.63 -26.62 -4.33
N LYS A 202 -20.55 -26.44 -5.66
CA LYS A 202 -20.77 -27.50 -6.65
C LYS A 202 -19.47 -28.15 -7.12
N SER A 203 -18.43 -27.35 -7.42
CA SER A 203 -17.13 -27.86 -7.89
C SER A 203 -16.14 -28.13 -6.76
N GLY A 204 -16.35 -27.56 -5.57
CA GLY A 204 -15.43 -27.63 -4.43
C GLY A 204 -14.16 -26.78 -4.58
N VAL A 205 -14.00 -26.10 -5.73
CA VAL A 205 -12.84 -25.24 -6.05
C VAL A 205 -12.93 -23.92 -5.28
N TYR A 206 -11.79 -23.41 -4.83
CA TYR A 206 -11.67 -22.05 -4.28
C TYR A 206 -11.35 -21.05 -5.39
N GLU A 207 -12.12 -19.97 -5.45
CA GLU A 207 -11.92 -18.83 -6.35
C GLU A 207 -11.67 -17.56 -5.53
N GLU A 208 -10.76 -16.72 -5.99
CA GLU A 208 -10.58 -15.37 -5.45
C GLU A 208 -11.70 -14.45 -5.95
N LYS A 209 -12.26 -13.65 -5.06
CA LYS A 209 -13.37 -12.72 -5.30
C LYS A 209 -12.93 -11.35 -4.80
N HIS A 210 -12.68 -10.43 -5.72
CA HIS A 210 -12.11 -9.11 -5.46
C HIS A 210 -13.22 -8.05 -5.39
N ALA A 211 -13.17 -7.13 -4.43
CA ALA A 211 -14.07 -5.98 -4.44
C ALA A 211 -13.83 -5.09 -5.66
N LYS A 212 -14.89 -4.43 -6.15
CA LYS A 212 -14.78 -3.33 -7.12
C LYS A 212 -13.83 -2.26 -6.57
N ARG A 213 -13.00 -1.68 -7.46
CA ARG A 213 -12.08 -0.58 -7.12
C ARG A 213 -12.88 0.60 -6.53
N PRO A 214 -12.43 1.25 -5.45
CA PRO A 214 -13.03 2.48 -4.95
C PRO A 214 -13.17 3.55 -6.05
N GLU A 215 -14.25 4.35 -5.99
CA GLU A 215 -14.42 5.54 -6.85
C GLU A 215 -13.57 6.73 -6.37
N VAL A 216 -13.11 6.69 -5.12
CA VAL A 216 -12.21 7.69 -4.51
C VAL A 216 -10.80 7.55 -5.10
N ASP A 217 -10.15 8.67 -5.42
CA ASP A 217 -8.73 8.65 -5.77
C ASP A 217 -7.89 8.23 -4.56
N LEU A 218 -7.17 7.12 -4.70
CA LEU A 218 -6.33 6.57 -3.65
C LEU A 218 -4.92 7.18 -3.64
N LYS A 219 -4.53 7.96 -4.66
CA LYS A 219 -3.14 8.39 -4.89
C LYS A 219 -2.50 9.11 -3.70
N THR A 220 -3.26 9.92 -2.97
CA THR A 220 -2.78 10.64 -1.77
C THR A 220 -2.20 9.69 -0.72
N PHE A 221 -2.90 8.59 -0.43
CA PHE A 221 -2.57 7.62 0.62
C PHE A 221 -1.26 6.82 0.38
N PHE A 222 -0.63 7.02 -0.79
CA PHE A 222 0.64 6.42 -1.18
C PHE A 222 1.76 7.45 -1.44
N THR A 223 1.47 8.76 -1.35
CA THR A 223 2.36 9.81 -1.87
C THR A 223 2.57 11.03 -0.97
N ASP A 224 1.78 11.22 0.09
CA ASP A 224 2.01 12.30 1.07
C ASP A 224 2.97 11.91 2.22
N MET A 225 3.41 10.63 2.24
CA MET A 225 4.33 10.02 3.23
C MET A 225 3.80 10.06 4.68
N ARG A 226 2.47 10.03 4.85
CA ARG A 226 1.82 9.94 6.16
C ARG A 226 1.43 8.51 6.52
N THR A 227 1.10 8.35 7.80
CA THR A 227 0.46 7.15 8.33
C THR A 227 -1.03 7.22 8.03
N HIS A 228 -1.55 6.19 7.37
CA HIS A 228 -2.99 6.06 7.07
C HIS A 228 -3.57 4.81 7.74
N LEU A 229 -4.79 4.96 8.26
CA LEU A 229 -5.53 3.92 8.96
C LEU A 229 -6.45 3.19 7.98
N TYR A 230 -6.19 1.90 7.75
CA TYR A 230 -6.98 1.06 6.85
C TYR A 230 -7.90 0.14 7.66
N THR A 231 -9.22 0.28 7.46
CA THR A 231 -10.23 -0.52 8.16
C THR A 231 -11.12 -1.26 7.18
N LEU A 232 -11.30 -2.57 7.39
CA LEU A 232 -12.34 -3.39 6.77
C LEU A 232 -13.36 -3.77 7.83
N VAL A 233 -14.63 -3.49 7.58
CA VAL A 233 -15.78 -4.02 8.32
C VAL A 233 -16.54 -4.96 7.39
N LEU A 234 -16.72 -6.21 7.81
CA LEU A 234 -17.52 -7.22 7.10
C LEU A 234 -18.63 -7.72 8.03
N GLN A 235 -19.88 -7.50 7.62
CA GLN A 235 -21.08 -7.82 8.39
C GLN A 235 -21.60 -9.26 8.11
N PRO A 236 -22.31 -9.90 9.06
CA PRO A 236 -22.93 -11.21 8.85
C PRO A 236 -23.99 -11.26 7.73
N ASP A 237 -24.55 -10.13 7.32
CA ASP A 237 -25.51 -10.03 6.21
C ASP A 237 -24.86 -10.00 4.81
N ASN A 238 -23.54 -10.19 4.75
CA ASN A 238 -22.68 -10.09 3.56
C ASN A 238 -22.42 -8.65 3.07
N THR A 239 -22.86 -7.61 3.77
CA THR A 239 -22.42 -6.24 3.48
C THR A 239 -21.00 -5.99 4.00
N PHE A 240 -20.25 -5.15 3.31
CA PHE A 240 -18.92 -4.72 3.74
C PHE A 240 -18.72 -3.22 3.54
N GLU A 241 -17.89 -2.63 4.39
CA GLU A 241 -17.39 -1.26 4.26
C GLU A 241 -15.87 -1.25 4.40
N VAL A 242 -15.21 -0.50 3.52
CA VAL A 242 -13.77 -0.25 3.55
C VAL A 242 -13.57 1.24 3.82
N LEU A 243 -12.83 1.53 4.89
CA LEU A 243 -12.54 2.88 5.32
C LEU A 243 -11.03 3.15 5.24
N VAL A 244 -10.68 4.39 4.89
CA VAL A 244 -9.34 4.94 5.07
C VAL A 244 -9.49 6.20 5.92
N ASP A 245 -8.68 6.33 6.97
CA ASP A 245 -8.71 7.44 7.93
C ASP A 245 -10.13 7.70 8.46
N GLN A 246 -10.81 6.62 8.88
CA GLN A 246 -12.21 6.60 9.35
C GLN A 246 -13.27 7.05 8.33
N THR A 247 -12.88 7.32 7.08
CA THR A 247 -13.78 7.72 5.98
C THR A 247 -14.07 6.53 5.07
N VAL A 248 -15.35 6.20 4.84
CA VAL A 248 -15.76 5.11 3.94
C VAL A 248 -15.37 5.45 2.50
N VAL A 249 -14.45 4.68 1.90
CA VAL A 249 -13.99 4.85 0.50
C VAL A 249 -14.60 3.83 -0.45
N SER A 250 -15.06 2.68 0.06
CA SER A 250 -15.80 1.68 -0.71
C SER A 250 -16.75 0.89 0.19
N LYS A 251 -17.83 0.38 -0.39
CA LYS A 251 -18.81 -0.48 0.28
C LYS A 251 -19.58 -1.30 -0.75
N GLY A 252 -20.18 -2.41 -0.32
CA GLY A 252 -20.99 -3.26 -1.19
C GLY A 252 -21.48 -4.53 -0.51
N ASN A 253 -21.97 -5.49 -1.28
CA ASN A 253 -22.31 -6.83 -0.82
C ASN A 253 -21.40 -7.90 -1.46
N LEU A 254 -20.95 -8.89 -0.68
CA LEU A 254 -20.07 -9.97 -1.18
C LEU A 254 -20.66 -10.77 -2.35
N LEU A 255 -22.00 -10.84 -2.46
CA LEU A 255 -22.67 -11.63 -3.49
C LEU A 255 -22.83 -10.89 -4.83
N GLU A 256 -22.76 -9.55 -4.81
CA GLU A 256 -23.17 -8.67 -5.92
C GLU A 256 -22.07 -7.67 -6.36
N ASP A 257 -21.19 -7.26 -5.44
CA ASP A 257 -20.17 -6.22 -5.67
C ASP A 257 -18.75 -6.77 -5.88
N MET A 258 -18.63 -8.08 -6.09
CA MET A 258 -17.35 -8.77 -6.21
C MET A 258 -17.10 -9.25 -7.64
N VAL A 259 -15.82 -9.26 -8.04
CA VAL A 259 -15.35 -9.58 -9.39
C VAL A 259 -14.28 -10.69 -9.29
N PRO A 260 -14.44 -11.83 -10.00
CA PRO A 260 -15.68 -12.30 -10.62
C PRO A 260 -16.81 -12.46 -9.57
N PRO A 261 -18.09 -12.44 -9.97
CA PRO A 261 -19.21 -12.57 -9.02
C PRO A 261 -19.18 -13.93 -8.29
N VAL A 262 -19.74 -13.96 -7.09
CA VAL A 262 -19.86 -15.20 -6.29
C VAL A 262 -20.88 -16.14 -6.93
N ASN A 263 -22.05 -15.60 -7.27
CA ASN A 263 -23.06 -16.32 -8.02
C ASN A 263 -22.68 -16.33 -9.51
N PRO A 264 -22.83 -17.47 -10.22
CA PRO A 264 -22.74 -17.47 -11.67
C PRO A 264 -23.87 -16.61 -12.28
N ALA A 265 -23.68 -16.14 -13.50
CA ALA A 265 -24.73 -15.45 -14.24
C ALA A 265 -26.01 -16.32 -14.34
N SER A 266 -27.17 -15.68 -14.29
CA SER A 266 -28.48 -16.34 -14.43
C SER A 266 -28.68 -16.99 -15.80
N GLU A 267 -27.98 -16.49 -16.80
CA GLU A 267 -28.00 -16.91 -18.19
C GLU A 267 -26.58 -17.21 -18.66
N ILE A 268 -26.43 -18.20 -19.54
CA ILE A 268 -25.19 -18.56 -20.21
C ILE A 268 -25.46 -18.67 -21.71
N SER A 269 -24.46 -18.38 -22.55
CA SER A 269 -24.54 -18.70 -23.97
C SER A 269 -24.68 -20.22 -24.14
N ASP A 270 -25.59 -20.67 -24.99
CA ASP A 270 -25.71 -22.09 -25.33
C ASP A 270 -24.46 -22.52 -26.12
N PRO A 271 -23.66 -23.50 -25.63
CA PRO A 271 -22.48 -23.99 -26.35
C PRO A 271 -22.82 -24.80 -27.62
N PHE A 272 -24.09 -25.10 -27.86
CA PHE A 272 -24.58 -25.75 -29.07
C PHE A 272 -25.20 -24.78 -30.08
N ASP A 273 -25.37 -23.50 -29.72
CA ASP A 273 -25.83 -22.47 -30.66
C ASP A 273 -24.83 -22.33 -31.82
N LYS A 274 -25.38 -22.16 -33.02
CA LYS A 274 -24.64 -22.05 -34.27
C LYS A 274 -25.34 -21.05 -35.15
N LYS A 275 -24.62 -19.97 -35.45
CA LYS A 275 -24.93 -19.01 -36.50
C LYS A 275 -25.46 -19.76 -37.76
N PRO A 276 -26.70 -19.51 -38.20
CA PRO A 276 -27.26 -20.14 -39.39
C PRO A 276 -26.45 -19.84 -40.65
N GLU A 277 -26.46 -20.75 -41.63
CA GLU A 277 -25.72 -20.58 -42.90
C GLU A 277 -26.20 -19.35 -43.70
N GLU A 278 -27.47 -18.96 -43.55
CA GLU A 278 -28.08 -17.79 -44.19
C GLU A 278 -27.83 -16.46 -43.43
N TRP A 279 -27.16 -16.48 -42.27
CA TRP A 279 -26.97 -15.29 -41.43
C TRP A 279 -25.87 -14.37 -41.99
N ASP A 280 -26.30 -13.30 -42.66
CA ASP A 280 -25.42 -12.29 -43.23
C ASP A 280 -24.93 -11.28 -42.19
N GLU A 281 -23.61 -11.21 -42.00
CA GLU A 281 -22.92 -10.24 -41.13
C GLU A 281 -22.29 -9.08 -41.91
N ARG A 282 -22.49 -9.02 -43.24
CA ARG A 282 -21.91 -7.97 -44.09
C ARG A 282 -22.59 -6.63 -43.81
N ALA A 283 -21.96 -5.82 -42.95
CA ALA A 283 -22.37 -4.44 -42.64
C ALA A 283 -22.50 -3.51 -43.87
N LYS A 284 -21.99 -3.93 -45.04
CA LYS A 284 -22.27 -3.34 -46.35
C LYS A 284 -22.43 -4.45 -47.39
N ILE A 285 -23.52 -4.41 -48.14
CA ILE A 285 -23.72 -5.20 -49.36
C ILE A 285 -23.39 -4.34 -50.60
N PRO A 286 -22.98 -4.93 -51.74
CA PRO A 286 -22.94 -4.20 -53.00
C PRO A 286 -24.35 -3.75 -53.38
N ASP A 287 -24.47 -2.56 -53.95
CA ASP A 287 -25.74 -2.06 -54.48
C ASP A 287 -26.15 -2.91 -55.69
N VAL A 288 -27.31 -3.56 -55.60
CA VAL A 288 -27.85 -4.45 -56.63
C VAL A 288 -28.25 -3.71 -57.92
N THR A 289 -28.29 -2.37 -57.89
CA THR A 289 -28.56 -1.51 -59.05
C THR A 289 -27.28 -0.94 -59.68
N ALA A 290 -26.12 -1.07 -59.03
CA ALA A 290 -24.86 -0.55 -59.53
C ALA A 290 -24.24 -1.48 -60.59
N VAL A 291 -24.26 -1.03 -61.85
CA VAL A 291 -23.57 -1.68 -62.97
C VAL A 291 -22.15 -1.11 -63.08
N LYS A 292 -21.16 -1.94 -63.47
CA LYS A 292 -19.81 -1.43 -63.78
C LYS A 292 -19.90 -0.43 -64.95
N PRO A 293 -19.34 0.80 -64.85
CA PRO A 293 -19.24 1.70 -65.99
C PRO A 293 -18.32 1.12 -67.10
N ASP A 294 -18.46 1.66 -68.30
CA ASP A 294 -17.78 1.18 -69.51
C ASP A 294 -16.28 1.52 -69.58
N ASP A 295 -15.82 2.47 -68.75
CA ASP A 295 -14.43 2.93 -68.64
C ASP A 295 -13.47 1.93 -67.92
#